data_AF-A0A9E5VZ13-F1
#
_entry.id   AF-A0A9E5VZ13-F1
#
_cell.length_a   1.000
_cell.length_b   1.000
_cell.length_c   1.000
_cell.angle_alpha   90.00
_cell.angle_beta   90.00
_cell.angle_gamma   90.00
#
_symmetry.space_group_name_H-M   'P 1'
#
loop_
_entity.id
_entity.type
_entity.pdbx_description
1 polymer ?
#
loop_
_entity_poly.entity_id
_entity_poly.type
_entity_poly.pdbx_seq_one_letter_code
_entity_poly.pdbx_strand_id
1 'polypeptide(L)'
;MNNKRGFTLVEVIVVLVIIAILISISIPVFAGIFTRARETACAANRRTLQTVLTMEFAIGGGGAVEEYYQSSEGKNVCPSGGVVTYELKNGEVKIKCSIHALEEGIEFNPKDNFNAALEKNIVVLNSGQRIDSNSVTGDKAKAIRKELIAAGADLDKIGIKTWALVNSKDKGVEYVWTDYEITKKITVPVICYNKTEQKYYVGYSNAQERNDYFIIAPNAENKGYGSDKSNQISKSFDTYEEAVKAYEKLRPKK
;
A
#
# COMPACT_ATOMS: atom_id res chain seq x y z
N MET A 1 -1.40 -4.90 -66.44
CA MET A 1 -2.73 -4.52 -65.90
C MET A 1 -2.79 -4.99 -64.46
N ASN A 2 -2.82 -4.06 -63.52
CA ASN A 2 -2.66 -4.36 -62.09
C ASN A 2 -3.97 -4.84 -61.48
N ASN A 3 -4.02 -6.12 -61.09
CA ASN A 3 -5.09 -6.71 -60.30
C ASN A 3 -5.12 -6.07 -58.91
N LYS A 4 -5.89 -5.00 -58.73
CA LYS A 4 -6.22 -4.49 -57.39
C LYS A 4 -7.41 -5.29 -56.85
N ARG A 5 -7.11 -6.36 -56.11
CA ARG A 5 -8.10 -7.02 -55.24
C ARG A 5 -8.48 -6.04 -54.14
N GLY A 6 -9.69 -5.48 -54.21
CA GLY A 6 -10.25 -4.65 -53.14
C GLY A 6 -10.61 -5.53 -51.94
N PHE A 7 -10.37 -5.01 -50.73
CA PHE A 7 -10.79 -5.65 -49.48
C PHE A 7 -12.29 -5.94 -49.52
N THR A 8 -12.67 -7.16 -49.13
CA THR A 8 -14.09 -7.51 -49.04
C THR A 8 -14.71 -6.81 -47.82
N LEU A 9 -15.96 -6.37 -47.94
CA LEU A 9 -16.69 -5.70 -46.86
C LEU A 9 -16.80 -6.62 -45.61
N VAL A 10 -16.86 -7.94 -45.86
CA VAL A 10 -16.87 -8.98 -44.83
C VAL A 10 -15.56 -9.05 -44.04
N GLU A 11 -14.39 -8.96 -44.69
CA GLU A 11 -13.10 -8.96 -44.00
C GLU A 11 -12.99 -7.80 -43.01
N VAL A 12 -13.47 -6.61 -43.39
CA VAL A 12 -13.44 -5.44 -42.50
C VAL A 12 -14.42 -5.60 -41.33
N ILE A 13 -15.60 -6.19 -41.55
CA ILE A 13 -16.59 -6.40 -40.49
C ILE A 13 -16.07 -7.36 -39.41
N VAL A 14 -15.46 -8.49 -39.80
CA VAL A 14 -14.94 -9.47 -38.83
C VAL A 14 -13.84 -8.85 -37.96
N VAL A 15 -12.96 -8.04 -38.55
CA VAL A 15 -11.91 -7.34 -37.81
C VAL A 15 -12.49 -6.36 -36.80
N LEU A 16 -13.51 -5.58 -37.18
CA LEU A 16 -14.16 -4.64 -36.27
C LEU A 16 -14.85 -5.34 -35.09
N VAL A 17 -15.49 -6.50 -35.34
CA VAL A 17 -16.11 -7.30 -34.28
C VAL A 17 -15.07 -7.79 -33.27
N ILE A 18 -13.92 -8.29 -33.75
CA ILE A 18 -12.84 -8.75 -32.86
C ILE A 18 -12.27 -7.57 -32.05
N ILE A 19 -12.02 -6.42 -32.68
CA ILE A 19 -11.55 -5.21 -31.99
C ILE A 19 -12.54 -4.76 -30.91
N ALA A 20 -13.84 -4.79 -31.19
CA ALA A 20 -14.87 -4.40 -30.23
C ALA A 20 -14.86 -5.30 -28.97
N ILE A 21 -14.72 -6.62 -29.15
CA ILE A 21 -14.63 -7.57 -28.04
C ILE A 21 -13.37 -7.30 -27.20
N LEU A 22 -12.23 -7.03 -27.84
CA LEU A 22 -10.97 -6.76 -27.14
C LEU A 22 -11.03 -5.45 -26.33
N ILE A 23 -11.59 -4.38 -26.92
CA ILE A 23 -11.74 -3.08 -26.25
C ILE A 23 -12.67 -3.20 -25.04
N SER A 24 -13.76 -3.95 -25.16
CA SER A 24 -14.75 -4.14 -24.09
C SER A 24 -14.12 -4.71 -22.80
N ILE A 25 -13.14 -5.59 -22.91
CA ILE A 25 -12.45 -6.19 -21.76
C ILE A 25 -11.29 -5.30 -21.30
N SER A 26 -10.63 -4.61 -22.24
CA SER A 26 -9.41 -3.84 -21.97
C SER A 26 -9.67 -2.55 -21.18
N ILE A 27 -10.66 -1.75 -21.57
CA ILE A 27 -10.94 -0.45 -20.95
C ILE A 27 -11.12 -0.52 -19.41
N PRO A 28 -11.99 -1.39 -18.85
CA PRO A 28 -12.25 -1.39 -17.41
C PRO A 28 -11.01 -1.78 -16.58
N VAL A 29 -10.16 -2.65 -17.11
CA VAL A 29 -8.92 -3.08 -16.43
C VAL A 29 -7.90 -1.96 -16.40
N PHE A 30 -7.72 -1.22 -17.49
CA PHE A 30 -6.69 -0.18 -17.58
C PHE A 30 -7.07 1.11 -16.83
N ALA A 31 -8.36 1.43 -16.68
CA ALA A 31 -8.80 2.64 -15.99
C ALA A 31 -8.26 2.75 -14.54
N GLY A 32 -8.30 1.65 -13.78
CA GLY A 32 -7.76 1.62 -12.41
C GLY A 32 -6.23 1.71 -12.35
N ILE A 33 -5.54 1.12 -13.32
CA ILE A 33 -4.07 1.14 -13.43
C ILE A 33 -3.59 2.57 -13.72
N PHE A 34 -4.25 3.26 -14.65
CA PHE A 34 -3.88 4.64 -14.98
C PHE A 34 -4.10 5.59 -13.81
N THR A 35 -5.17 5.44 -13.04
CA THR A 35 -5.40 6.26 -11.85
C THR A 35 -4.28 6.06 -10.82
N ARG A 36 -3.94 4.80 -10.51
CA ARG A 36 -2.82 4.49 -9.61
C ARG A 36 -1.48 4.98 -10.13
N ALA A 37 -1.20 4.79 -11.43
CA ALA A 37 0.04 5.25 -12.04
C ALA A 37 0.19 6.78 -11.97
N ARG A 38 -0.90 7.53 -12.20
CA ARG A 38 -0.91 9.00 -12.06
C ARG A 38 -0.73 9.44 -10.62
N GLU A 39 -1.32 8.73 -9.67
CA GLU A 39 -1.15 9.00 -8.23
C GLU A 39 0.31 8.75 -7.79
N THR A 40 0.89 7.60 -8.17
CA THR A 40 2.29 7.25 -7.88
C THR A 40 3.26 8.25 -8.53
N ALA A 41 3.04 8.62 -9.79
CA ALA A 41 3.86 9.61 -10.48
C ALA A 41 3.75 10.99 -9.81
N CYS A 42 2.55 11.41 -9.42
CA CYS A 42 2.34 12.65 -8.68
C CYS A 42 3.06 12.63 -7.32
N ALA A 43 3.11 11.48 -6.63
CA ALA A 43 3.85 11.35 -5.37
C ALA A 43 5.37 11.46 -5.58
N ALA A 44 5.91 10.79 -6.60
CA ALA A 44 7.33 10.87 -6.94
C ALA A 44 7.76 12.29 -7.31
N ASN A 45 6.99 12.96 -8.18
CA ASN A 45 7.27 14.33 -8.60
C ASN A 45 7.26 15.32 -7.41
N ARG A 46 6.32 15.16 -6.47
CA ARG A 46 6.27 15.98 -5.25
C ARG A 46 7.50 15.82 -4.36
N ARG A 47 8.00 14.59 -4.16
CA ARG A 47 9.25 14.33 -3.40
C ARG A 47 10.48 14.98 -4.04
N THR A 48 10.59 14.91 -5.36
CA THR A 48 11.67 15.62 -6.08
C THR A 48 11.57 17.12 -5.84
N LEU A 49 10.36 17.67 -5.94
CA LEU A 49 10.09 19.09 -5.73
C LEU A 49 10.39 19.52 -4.29
N GLN A 50 10.02 18.72 -3.31
CA GLN A 50 10.34 18.95 -1.89
C GLN A 50 11.84 19.02 -1.65
N THR A 51 12.61 18.11 -2.26
CA THR A 51 14.08 18.11 -2.16
C THR A 51 14.67 19.39 -2.72
N VAL A 52 14.24 19.79 -3.93
CA VAL A 52 14.70 21.03 -4.58
C VAL A 52 14.37 22.25 -3.71
N LEU A 53 13.13 22.33 -3.23
CA LEU A 53 12.67 23.45 -2.40
C LEU A 53 13.41 23.53 -1.08
N THR A 54 13.63 22.39 -0.42
CA THR A 54 14.36 22.34 0.84
C THR A 54 15.80 22.81 0.66
N MET A 55 16.46 22.40 -0.43
CA MET A 55 17.80 22.89 -0.76
C MET A 55 17.81 24.39 -1.06
N GLU A 56 16.84 24.89 -1.82
CA GLU A 56 16.74 26.30 -2.17
C GLU A 56 16.52 27.19 -0.93
N PHE A 57 15.58 26.83 -0.07
CA PHE A 57 15.36 27.53 1.21
C PHE A 57 16.57 27.44 2.15
N ALA A 58 17.34 26.36 2.10
CA ALA A 58 18.57 26.22 2.89
C ALA A 58 19.71 27.16 2.42
N ILE A 59 19.77 27.49 1.12
CA ILE A 59 20.77 28.43 0.56
C ILE A 59 20.27 29.89 0.51
N GLY A 60 19.08 30.18 1.06
CA GLY A 60 18.51 31.53 1.15
C GLY A 60 17.91 32.07 -0.15
N GLY A 61 17.83 31.25 -1.19
CA GLY A 61 17.03 31.53 -2.38
C GLY A 61 15.58 31.12 -2.11
N GLY A 62 14.62 31.95 -2.48
CA GLY A 62 13.20 31.54 -2.49
C GLY A 62 12.51 31.89 -3.80
N GLY A 63 13.26 32.41 -4.77
CA GLY A 63 12.74 33.03 -5.99
C GLY A 63 12.70 32.10 -7.20
N ALA A 64 13.55 31.07 -7.28
CA ALA A 64 13.59 30.15 -8.42
C ALA A 64 12.45 29.13 -8.39
N VAL A 65 11.88 28.90 -7.21
CA VAL A 65 10.68 28.10 -6.97
C VAL A 65 9.50 28.51 -7.86
N GLU A 66 9.14 29.79 -7.83
CA GLU A 66 7.97 30.31 -8.54
C GLU A 66 8.19 30.20 -10.06
N GLU A 67 9.41 30.47 -10.53
CA GLU A 67 9.79 30.34 -11.94
C GLU A 67 9.71 28.87 -12.42
N TYR A 68 10.13 27.90 -11.59
CA TYR A 68 9.98 26.47 -11.89
C TYR A 68 8.51 26.07 -12.05
N TYR A 69 7.60 26.54 -11.18
CA TYR A 69 6.16 26.25 -11.27
C TYR A 69 5.51 26.82 -12.54
N GLN A 70 6.01 27.95 -13.05
CA GLN A 70 5.50 28.56 -14.28
C GLN A 70 6.04 27.90 -15.56
N SER A 71 7.09 27.09 -15.46
CA SER A 71 7.66 26.33 -16.57
C SER A 71 6.76 25.18 -17.04
N SER A 72 6.97 24.70 -18.28
CA SER A 72 6.27 23.52 -18.81
C SER A 72 6.53 22.23 -18.01
N GLU A 73 7.65 22.16 -17.29
CA GLU A 73 7.98 21.05 -16.39
C GLU A 73 7.23 21.17 -15.06
N GLY A 74 7.12 22.37 -14.50
CA GLY A 74 6.38 22.65 -13.25
C GLY A 74 4.86 22.48 -13.38
N LYS A 75 4.28 22.75 -14.55
CA LYS A 75 2.84 22.51 -14.81
C LYS A 75 2.44 21.03 -14.84
N ASN A 76 3.39 20.11 -15.02
CA ASN A 76 3.13 18.67 -15.16
C ASN A 76 3.46 17.85 -13.90
N VAL A 77 3.67 18.49 -12.74
CA VAL A 77 3.97 17.80 -11.48
C VAL A 77 2.87 16.80 -11.11
N CYS A 78 1.60 17.12 -11.39
CA CYS A 78 0.49 16.18 -11.27
C CYS A 78 -0.01 15.74 -12.66
N PRO A 79 0.21 14.47 -13.06
CA PRO A 79 -0.31 13.93 -14.32
C PRO A 79 -1.84 13.87 -14.44
N SER A 80 -2.55 14.08 -13.32
CA SER A 80 -4.01 14.21 -13.27
C SER A 80 -4.51 15.66 -13.43
N GLY A 81 -3.60 16.63 -13.62
CA GLY A 81 -3.93 18.05 -13.76
C GLY A 81 -4.15 18.77 -12.42
N GLY A 82 -3.70 18.18 -11.31
CA GLY A 82 -3.84 18.78 -9.99
C GLY A 82 -2.86 19.92 -9.77
N VAL A 83 -3.36 21.01 -9.19
CA VAL A 83 -2.52 22.11 -8.70
C VAL A 83 -1.74 21.61 -7.49
N VAL A 84 -0.43 21.83 -7.51
CA VAL A 84 0.51 21.50 -6.43
C VAL A 84 0.92 22.80 -5.73
N THR A 85 0.88 22.79 -4.40
CA THR A 85 1.24 23.94 -3.55
C THR A 85 2.25 23.50 -2.49
N TYR A 86 3.01 24.44 -1.94
CA TYR A 86 3.95 24.15 -0.85
C TYR A 86 3.65 24.98 0.41
N GLU A 87 3.96 24.42 1.58
CA GLU A 87 3.93 25.11 2.86
C GLU A 87 5.28 24.96 3.56
N LEU A 88 5.80 26.07 4.10
CA LEU A 88 6.97 26.07 4.98
C LEU A 88 6.50 26.11 6.43
N LYS A 89 6.88 25.10 7.23
CA LYS A 89 6.64 25.10 8.68
C LYS A 89 7.90 24.65 9.39
N ASN A 90 8.41 25.48 10.30
CA ASN A 90 9.58 25.16 11.14
C ASN A 90 10.84 24.73 10.34
N GLY A 91 11.04 25.25 9.12
CA GLY A 91 12.16 24.86 8.25
C GLY A 91 11.92 23.60 7.42
N GLU A 92 10.76 22.97 7.53
CA GLU A 92 10.33 21.84 6.72
C GLU A 92 9.43 22.32 5.56
N VAL A 93 9.73 21.89 4.34
CA VAL A 93 8.89 22.10 3.16
C VAL A 93 7.91 20.94 3.04
N LYS A 94 6.60 21.22 2.95
CA LYS A 94 5.57 20.22 2.65
C LYS A 94 4.86 20.50 1.34
N ILE A 95 4.78 19.51 0.46
CA ILE A 95 4.13 19.63 -0.85
C ILE A 95 2.74 18.99 -0.87
N LYS A 96 1.72 19.78 -1.22
CA LYS A 96 0.31 19.38 -1.29
C LYS A 96 -0.16 19.34 -2.74
N CYS A 97 -1.07 18.42 -3.05
CA CYS A 97 -1.76 18.36 -4.34
C CYS A 97 -3.27 18.50 -4.10
N SER A 98 -3.93 19.28 -4.97
CA SER A 98 -5.38 19.52 -4.90
C SER A 98 -6.25 18.32 -5.32
N ILE A 99 -5.70 17.38 -6.10
CA ILE A 99 -6.44 16.20 -6.60
C ILE A 99 -6.05 14.93 -5.86
N HIS A 100 -4.76 14.75 -5.53
CA HIS A 100 -4.29 13.61 -4.76
C HIS A 100 -4.12 14.02 -3.30
N ALA A 101 -5.17 13.80 -2.51
CA ALA A 101 -5.14 14.00 -1.08
C ALA A 101 -4.44 12.81 -0.44
N LEU A 102 -3.12 12.91 -0.30
CA LEU A 102 -2.31 12.30 0.76
C LEU A 102 -0.92 12.96 0.73
N GLU A 103 -0.38 13.22 1.93
CA GLU A 103 1.02 13.63 2.13
C GLU A 103 1.94 12.67 1.36
N GLU A 104 3.07 13.19 0.87
CA GLU A 104 4.01 12.46 0.02
C GLU A 104 4.22 11.02 0.45
N GLY A 105 4.03 10.09 -0.49
CA GLY A 105 4.83 8.88 -0.49
C GLY A 105 4.82 8.06 0.80
N ILE A 106 3.67 7.85 1.43
CA ILE A 106 3.53 6.70 2.31
C ILE A 106 3.28 5.52 1.38
N GLU A 107 4.39 5.04 0.81
CA GLU A 107 4.54 3.60 0.63
C GLU A 107 4.29 3.06 2.03
N PHE A 108 3.16 2.38 2.24
CA PHE A 108 2.89 1.79 3.54
C PHE A 108 4.01 0.78 3.78
N ASN A 109 5.02 1.18 4.55
CA ASN A 109 6.00 0.29 5.10
C ASN A 109 5.52 -0.04 6.50
N PRO A 110 4.80 -1.16 6.70
CA PRO A 110 4.27 -1.52 7.99
C PRO A 110 5.33 -1.52 9.08
N LYS A 111 6.60 -1.84 8.79
CA LYS A 111 7.70 -1.69 9.75
C LYS A 111 7.78 -0.25 10.26
N ASP A 112 7.89 0.72 9.37
CA ASP A 112 8.19 2.11 9.74
C ASP A 112 6.94 2.79 10.31
N ASN A 113 5.78 2.54 9.72
CA ASN A 113 4.51 3.11 10.18
C ASN A 113 4.09 2.52 11.54
N PHE A 114 4.16 1.19 11.73
CA PHE A 114 3.83 0.60 13.03
C PHE A 114 4.90 0.90 14.09
N ASN A 115 6.19 0.94 13.76
CA ASN A 115 7.22 1.37 14.72
C ASN A 115 6.98 2.80 15.21
N ALA A 116 6.76 3.75 14.29
CA ALA A 116 6.51 5.15 14.65
C ALA A 116 5.25 5.30 15.53
N ALA A 117 4.17 4.57 15.20
CA ALA A 117 2.95 4.56 16.01
C ALA A 117 3.15 3.93 17.40
N LEU A 118 4.00 2.90 17.52
CA LEU A 118 4.30 2.22 18.78
C LEU A 118 5.23 3.04 19.69
N GLU A 119 6.24 3.68 19.12
CA GLU A 119 7.21 4.51 19.86
C GLU A 119 6.54 5.72 20.51
N LYS A 120 5.60 6.38 19.82
CA LYS A 120 4.84 7.51 20.37
C LYS A 120 3.85 7.11 21.47
N ASN A 121 3.26 5.93 21.37
CA ASN A 121 2.32 5.41 22.37
C ASN A 121 3.00 4.61 23.50
N ILE A 122 4.34 4.51 23.50
CA ILE A 122 5.16 3.72 24.46
C ILE A 122 4.59 2.29 24.64
N VAL A 123 3.98 1.72 23.60
CA VAL A 123 3.48 0.34 23.68
C VAL A 123 4.66 -0.58 23.40
N VAL A 124 5.55 -0.73 24.37
CA VAL A 124 6.41 -1.90 24.44
C VAL A 124 5.45 -3.06 24.73
N LEU A 125 5.09 -3.81 23.68
CA LEU A 125 4.40 -5.08 23.87
C LEU A 125 5.30 -5.92 24.78
N ASN A 126 4.82 -6.30 25.96
CA ASN A 126 5.55 -7.26 26.77
C ASN A 126 5.63 -8.59 26.03
N SER A 127 6.64 -9.40 26.33
CA SER A 127 6.76 -10.74 25.77
C SER A 127 5.48 -11.55 25.98
N GLY A 128 4.93 -12.12 24.90
CA GLY A 128 3.67 -12.85 24.88
C GLY A 128 2.42 -11.98 24.69
N GLN A 129 2.54 -10.66 24.53
CA GLN A 129 1.40 -9.78 24.28
C GLN A 129 1.08 -9.65 22.79
N ARG A 130 -0.19 -9.34 22.52
CA ARG A 130 -0.68 -9.02 21.18
C ARG A 130 -1.74 -7.93 21.22
N ILE A 131 -1.85 -7.19 20.13
CA ILE A 131 -2.89 -6.18 19.88
C ILE A 131 -3.51 -6.50 18.54
N ASP A 132 -4.84 -6.60 18.52
CA ASP A 132 -5.61 -7.00 17.35
C ASP A 132 -6.52 -5.84 16.91
N SER A 133 -6.60 -5.57 15.60
CA SER A 133 -7.39 -4.46 15.04
C SER A 133 -8.89 -4.56 15.30
N ASN A 134 -9.37 -5.78 15.48
CA ASN A 134 -10.80 -6.11 15.64
C ASN A 134 -11.23 -6.14 17.12
N SER A 135 -10.31 -5.87 18.05
CA SER A 135 -10.65 -5.78 19.47
C SER A 135 -11.55 -4.55 19.70
N VAL A 136 -12.83 -4.80 19.95
CA VAL A 136 -13.87 -3.77 20.11
C VAL A 136 -13.64 -2.90 21.35
N THR A 137 -13.09 -3.50 22.41
CA THR A 137 -12.76 -2.88 23.70
C THR A 137 -11.30 -2.43 23.81
N GLY A 138 -10.47 -2.65 22.78
CA GLY A 138 -9.03 -2.42 22.85
C GLY A 138 -8.63 -0.96 22.68
N ASP A 139 -8.49 -0.21 23.78
CA ASP A 139 -8.01 1.18 23.77
C ASP A 139 -6.66 1.34 23.05
N LYS A 140 -5.79 0.32 23.17
CA LYS A 140 -4.48 0.29 22.50
C LYS A 140 -4.60 0.24 20.97
N ALA A 141 -5.53 -0.56 20.44
CA ALA A 141 -5.74 -0.66 18.99
C ALA A 141 -6.26 0.67 18.42
N LYS A 142 -7.17 1.33 19.15
CA LYS A 142 -7.68 2.67 18.78
C LYS A 142 -6.57 3.73 18.80
N ALA A 143 -5.72 3.73 19.83
CA ALA A 143 -4.58 4.64 19.92
C ALA A 143 -3.59 4.45 18.75
N ILE A 144 -3.27 3.20 18.41
CA ILE A 144 -2.41 2.89 17.26
C ILE A 144 -3.04 3.37 15.95
N ARG A 145 -4.34 3.11 15.71
CA ARG A 145 -5.04 3.61 14.51
C ARG A 145 -4.94 5.13 14.40
N LYS A 146 -5.16 5.85 15.50
CA LYS A 146 -5.08 7.31 15.54
C LYS A 146 -3.68 7.81 15.17
N GLU A 147 -2.63 7.21 15.72
CA GLU A 147 -1.25 7.60 15.39
C GLU A 147 -0.86 7.25 13.96
N LEU A 148 -1.33 6.12 13.43
CA LEU A 148 -1.12 5.77 12.03
C LEU A 148 -1.78 6.80 11.10
N ILE A 149 -3.02 7.19 11.40
CA ILE A 149 -3.72 8.26 10.65
C ILE A 149 -2.97 9.60 10.77
N ALA A 150 -2.49 9.95 11.97
CA ALA A 150 -1.72 11.17 12.19
C ALA A 150 -0.36 11.15 11.47
N ALA A 151 0.20 9.96 11.25
CA ALA A 151 1.38 9.72 10.44
C ALA A 151 1.07 9.55 8.94
N GLY A 152 -0.16 9.85 8.51
CA GLY A 152 -0.64 9.75 7.13
C GLY A 152 -0.90 8.32 6.62
N ALA A 153 -0.71 7.30 7.45
CA ALA A 153 -0.88 5.89 7.13
C ALA A 153 -2.29 5.40 7.52
N ASP A 154 -3.31 5.97 6.87
CA ASP A 154 -4.70 5.56 7.08
C ASP A 154 -4.95 4.16 6.48
N LEU A 155 -4.85 3.13 7.34
CA LEU A 155 -4.95 1.71 6.96
C LEU A 155 -6.23 1.39 6.18
N ASP A 156 -7.35 2.01 6.58
CA ASP A 156 -8.65 1.76 5.98
C ASP A 156 -8.71 2.32 4.54
N LYS A 157 -8.08 3.48 4.29
CA LYS A 157 -7.97 4.10 2.95
C LYS A 157 -7.02 3.36 2.02
N ILE A 158 -5.92 2.80 2.54
CA ILE A 158 -4.97 2.01 1.74
C ILE A 158 -5.45 0.57 1.51
N GLY A 159 -6.61 0.19 2.06
CA GLY A 159 -7.27 -1.09 1.81
C GLY A 159 -6.92 -2.21 2.78
N ILE A 160 -6.17 -1.94 3.85
CA ILE A 160 -5.91 -2.91 4.92
C ILE A 160 -7.11 -2.92 5.86
N LYS A 161 -7.74 -4.09 6.01
CA LYS A 161 -8.98 -4.23 6.78
C LYS A 161 -8.80 -4.90 8.12
N THR A 162 -7.81 -5.79 8.25
CA THR A 162 -7.50 -6.42 9.54
C THR A 162 -6.00 -6.49 9.72
N TRP A 163 -5.53 -6.23 10.94
CA TRP A 163 -4.12 -6.28 11.31
C TRP A 163 -3.94 -6.72 12.77
N ALA A 164 -2.73 -7.18 13.09
CA ALA A 164 -2.32 -7.55 14.43
C ALA A 164 -0.84 -7.22 14.65
N LEU A 165 -0.51 -6.88 15.91
CA LEU A 165 0.85 -6.73 16.40
C LEU A 165 1.05 -7.81 17.46
N VAL A 166 2.07 -8.65 17.30
CA VAL A 166 2.32 -9.79 18.19
C VAL A 166 3.75 -9.70 18.67
N ASN A 167 3.99 -9.75 19.99
CA ASN A 167 5.33 -9.97 20.53
C ASN A 167 5.41 -11.41 21.03
N SER A 168 5.82 -12.29 20.13
CA SER A 168 5.99 -13.72 20.38
C SER A 168 7.22 -13.94 21.26
N LYS A 169 7.13 -14.85 22.24
CA LYS A 169 8.26 -15.18 23.13
C LYS A 169 9.50 -15.64 22.35
N ASP A 170 9.30 -16.43 21.30
CA ASP A 170 10.38 -17.07 20.54
C ASP A 170 10.75 -16.32 19.26
N LYS A 171 9.78 -15.66 18.61
CA LYS A 171 9.96 -15.00 17.30
C LYS A 171 10.17 -13.49 17.39
N GLY A 172 9.97 -12.91 18.58
CA GLY A 172 10.00 -11.47 18.80
C GLY A 172 8.77 -10.77 18.23
N VAL A 173 8.93 -9.51 17.84
CA VAL A 173 7.83 -8.66 17.38
C VAL A 173 7.50 -8.92 15.92
N GLU A 174 6.24 -9.20 15.64
CA GLU A 174 5.67 -9.49 14.33
C GLU A 174 4.49 -8.56 14.05
N TYR A 175 4.45 -8.01 12.84
CA TYR A 175 3.36 -7.19 12.33
C TYR A 175 2.65 -7.97 11.24
N VAL A 176 1.33 -8.14 11.34
CA VAL A 176 0.57 -8.98 10.40
C VAL A 176 -0.65 -8.23 9.92
N TRP A 177 -0.93 -8.26 8.63
CA TRP A 177 -2.07 -7.56 8.05
C TRP A 177 -2.62 -8.24 6.79
N THR A 178 -3.85 -7.85 6.44
CA THR A 178 -4.58 -8.34 5.26
C THR A 178 -5.63 -7.32 4.81
N ASP A 179 -5.99 -7.36 3.54
CA ASP A 179 -7.09 -6.57 2.96
C ASP A 179 -8.48 -7.21 3.18
N TYR A 180 -8.52 -8.38 3.84
CA TYR A 180 -9.76 -9.07 4.19
C TYR A 180 -10.32 -8.55 5.51
N GLU A 181 -11.62 -8.31 5.54
CA GLU A 181 -12.35 -8.10 6.78
C GLU A 181 -12.66 -9.45 7.43
N ILE A 182 -12.15 -9.68 8.64
CA ILE A 182 -12.30 -10.95 9.34
C ILE A 182 -13.40 -10.82 10.41
N THR A 183 -14.56 -11.38 10.10
CA THR A 183 -15.74 -11.41 10.98
C THR A 183 -16.20 -12.83 11.33
N LYS A 184 -15.47 -13.85 10.85
CA LYS A 184 -15.76 -15.28 11.06
C LYS A 184 -14.49 -16.12 10.94
N LYS A 185 -14.59 -17.42 11.22
CA LYS A 185 -13.51 -18.39 10.92
C LYS A 185 -13.37 -18.52 9.40
N ILE A 186 -12.22 -18.09 8.88
CA ILE A 186 -11.89 -18.08 7.46
C ILE A 186 -10.37 -18.16 7.29
N THR A 187 -9.92 -18.78 6.21
CA THR A 187 -8.52 -18.75 5.79
C THR A 187 -8.33 -17.59 4.80
N VAL A 188 -7.42 -16.66 5.11
CA VAL A 188 -7.14 -15.50 4.26
C VAL A 188 -5.65 -15.34 4.01
N PRO A 189 -5.24 -14.78 2.86
CA PRO A 189 -3.85 -14.42 2.65
C PRO A 189 -3.46 -13.31 3.63
N VAL A 190 -2.21 -13.34 4.10
CA VAL A 190 -1.63 -12.34 4.99
C VAL A 190 -0.22 -11.99 4.57
N ILE A 191 0.22 -10.78 4.90
CA ILE A 191 1.64 -10.43 4.96
C ILE A 191 2.01 -10.29 6.43
N CYS A 192 3.17 -10.84 6.79
CA CYS A 192 3.79 -10.72 8.10
C CYS A 192 5.18 -10.11 7.95
N TYR A 193 5.50 -9.08 8.74
CA TYR A 193 6.85 -8.58 8.90
C TYR A 193 7.39 -8.99 10.27
N ASN A 194 8.53 -9.69 10.29
CA ASN A 194 9.23 -10.04 11.52
C ASN A 194 10.32 -9.00 11.81
N LYS A 195 10.23 -8.31 12.95
CA LYS A 195 11.17 -7.24 13.34
C LYS A 195 12.56 -7.78 13.66
N THR A 196 12.64 -8.97 14.25
CA THR A 196 13.91 -9.61 14.65
C THR A 196 14.73 -9.99 13.42
N GLU A 197 14.09 -10.62 12.45
CA GLU A 197 14.73 -11.11 11.23
C GLU A 197 14.81 -10.05 10.13
N GLN A 198 14.04 -8.96 10.26
CA GLN A 198 13.86 -7.91 9.26
C GLN A 198 13.39 -8.44 7.89
N LYS A 199 12.47 -9.42 7.93
CA LYS A 199 11.96 -10.10 6.74
C LYS A 199 10.45 -10.06 6.66
N TYR A 200 9.97 -10.04 5.43
CA TYR A 200 8.56 -10.21 5.10
C TYR A 200 8.26 -11.67 4.76
N TYR A 201 7.06 -12.09 5.13
CA TYR A 201 6.53 -13.42 4.90
C TYR A 201 5.12 -13.30 4.37
N VAL A 202 4.80 -14.12 3.37
CA VAL A 202 3.51 -14.09 2.70
C VAL A 202 2.93 -15.48 2.67
N GLY A 203 1.69 -15.64 3.14
CA GLY A 203 1.04 -16.94 3.21
C GLY A 203 -0.41 -16.83 3.60
N TYR A 204 -0.97 -17.91 4.11
CA TYR A 204 -2.35 -17.95 4.61
C TYR A 204 -2.37 -17.95 6.13
N SER A 205 -3.37 -17.28 6.71
CA SER A 205 -3.69 -17.33 8.14
C SER A 205 -5.12 -17.85 8.30
N ASN A 206 -5.29 -18.74 9.28
CA ASN A 206 -6.60 -19.20 9.71
C ASN A 206 -7.09 -18.26 10.81
N ALA A 207 -8.14 -17.50 10.51
CA ALA A 207 -8.77 -16.63 11.50
C ALA A 207 -9.30 -17.46 12.67
N GLN A 208 -9.04 -16.98 13.89
CA GLN A 208 -9.48 -17.62 15.12
C GLN A 208 -10.44 -16.70 15.87
N GLU A 209 -11.29 -17.29 16.69
CA GLU A 209 -12.23 -16.58 17.55
C GLU A 209 -11.55 -16.29 18.89
N ARG A 210 -11.71 -15.08 19.41
CA ARG A 210 -11.17 -14.66 20.69
C ARG A 210 -12.20 -13.82 21.43
N ASN A 211 -12.70 -14.33 22.55
CA ASN A 211 -13.79 -13.75 23.31
C ASN A 211 -15.03 -13.51 22.42
N ASP A 212 -15.15 -12.31 21.86
CA ASP A 212 -16.26 -11.77 21.09
C ASP A 212 -15.89 -11.29 19.68
N TYR A 213 -14.63 -11.44 19.26
CA TYR A 213 -14.15 -11.00 17.95
C TYR A 213 -13.22 -12.01 17.29
N PHE A 214 -12.99 -11.86 15.98
CA PHE A 214 -12.09 -12.71 15.23
C PHE A 214 -10.73 -12.04 15.02
N ILE A 215 -9.67 -12.84 15.16
CA ILE A 215 -8.28 -12.42 15.05
C ILE A 215 -7.60 -13.01 13.81
N ILE A 216 -6.63 -12.26 13.29
CA ILE A 216 -5.59 -12.86 12.44
C ILE A 216 -4.64 -13.61 13.36
N ALA A 217 -4.54 -14.92 13.19
CA ALA A 217 -3.59 -15.75 13.90
C ALA A 217 -2.43 -16.10 12.95
N PRO A 218 -1.30 -15.38 12.99
CA PRO A 218 -0.07 -15.89 12.40
C PRO A 218 0.34 -17.11 13.24
N ASN A 219 -0.10 -18.32 12.84
CA ASN A 219 0.06 -19.61 13.54
C ASN A 219 0.94 -19.55 14.81
N ALA A 220 0.28 -19.38 15.96
CA ALA A 220 0.94 -19.12 17.24
C ALA A 220 1.60 -20.36 17.86
N GLU A 221 1.46 -21.55 17.26
CA GLU A 221 2.07 -22.76 17.78
C GLU A 221 2.54 -23.64 16.61
N ASN A 222 3.79 -24.07 16.68
CA ASN A 222 4.54 -24.95 15.77
C ASN A 222 5.37 -24.32 14.63
N LYS A 223 6.67 -24.55 14.82
CA LYS A 223 7.83 -24.60 13.91
C LYS A 223 7.53 -24.33 12.44
N GLY A 224 8.16 -23.26 11.94
CA GLY A 224 8.25 -22.97 10.52
C GLY A 224 6.96 -22.40 9.95
N TYR A 225 7.13 -21.50 9.01
CA TYR A 225 6.10 -21.22 8.03
C TYR A 225 5.78 -22.52 7.26
N GLY A 226 4.87 -23.34 7.81
CA GLY A 226 4.30 -24.56 7.22
C GLY A 226 4.77 -25.88 7.84
N SER A 227 3.80 -26.64 8.38
CA SER A 227 3.86 -28.10 8.36
C SER A 227 2.44 -28.69 8.40
N ASP A 228 1.62 -28.42 7.39
CA ASP A 228 0.59 -29.37 6.95
C ASP A 228 0.40 -29.30 5.44
N LYS A 229 0.39 -30.48 4.82
CA LYS A 229 0.75 -30.75 3.42
C LYS A 229 -0.34 -30.43 2.38
N SER A 230 -1.05 -29.31 2.51
CA SER A 230 -1.99 -28.87 1.46
C SER A 230 -2.04 -27.36 1.19
N ASN A 231 -1.36 -26.51 1.96
CA ASN A 231 -1.36 -25.07 1.75
C ASN A 231 -0.01 -24.46 2.14
N GLN A 232 0.86 -24.27 1.14
CA GLN A 232 2.22 -23.77 1.29
C GLN A 232 2.25 -22.28 1.68
N ILE A 233 3.12 -21.92 2.63
CA ILE A 233 3.66 -20.57 2.79
C ILE A 233 5.00 -20.57 2.05
N SER A 234 5.11 -19.77 0.98
CA SER A 234 6.22 -19.81 0.04
C SER A 234 7.03 -18.51 0.09
N LYS A 235 8.27 -18.59 0.58
CA LYS A 235 9.33 -17.56 0.54
C LYS A 235 9.23 -16.40 1.53
N SER A 236 10.38 -16.07 2.11
CA SER A 236 10.64 -14.78 2.74
C SER A 236 11.06 -13.78 1.67
N PHE A 237 10.80 -12.50 1.93
CA PHE A 237 11.14 -11.37 1.07
C PHE A 237 11.88 -10.33 1.88
N ASP A 238 12.89 -9.72 1.28
CA ASP A 238 13.70 -8.71 1.95
C ASP A 238 13.05 -7.31 1.82
N THR A 239 12.18 -7.12 0.82
CA THR A 239 11.48 -5.86 0.55
C THR A 239 9.96 -5.99 0.66
N TYR A 240 9.29 -4.88 1.00
CA TYR A 240 7.84 -4.84 1.10
C TYR A 240 7.18 -5.02 -0.28
N GLU A 241 7.76 -4.45 -1.33
CA GLU A 241 7.23 -4.48 -2.69
C GLU A 241 7.21 -5.92 -3.25
N GLU A 242 8.22 -6.71 -2.93
CA GLU A 242 8.26 -8.14 -3.28
C GLU A 242 7.20 -8.94 -2.53
N ALA A 243 7.02 -8.65 -1.24
CA ALA A 243 5.99 -9.28 -0.43
C ALA A 243 4.58 -8.95 -0.94
N VAL A 244 4.31 -7.69 -1.32
CA VAL A 244 3.03 -7.29 -1.92
C VAL A 244 2.79 -8.01 -3.24
N LYS A 245 3.80 -8.09 -4.13
CA LYS A 245 3.68 -8.85 -5.40
C LYS A 245 3.38 -10.33 -5.18
N ALA A 246 3.94 -10.94 -4.13
CA ALA A 246 3.64 -12.31 -3.78
C ALA A 246 2.22 -12.45 -3.18
N TYR A 247 1.81 -11.50 -2.35
CA TYR A 247 0.48 -11.46 -1.73
C TYR A 247 -0.63 -11.36 -2.77
N GLU A 248 -0.46 -10.50 -3.77
CA GLU A 248 -1.41 -10.33 -4.87
C GLU A 248 -1.64 -11.63 -5.66
N LYS A 249 -0.64 -12.53 -5.73
CA LYS A 249 -0.79 -13.84 -6.38
C LYS A 249 -1.62 -14.83 -5.56
N LEU A 250 -1.69 -14.66 -4.23
CA LEU A 250 -2.52 -15.48 -3.35
C LEU A 250 -3.97 -15.01 -3.30
N ARG A 251 -4.26 -13.80 -3.79
CA ARG A 251 -5.64 -13.31 -3.86
C ARG A 251 -6.40 -14.13 -4.91
N PRO A 252 -7.58 -14.68 -4.57
CA PRO A 252 -8.46 -15.26 -5.57
C PRO A 252 -8.81 -14.17 -6.59
N LYS A 253 -8.66 -14.49 -7.87
CA LYS A 253 -9.06 -13.60 -8.96
C LYS A 253 -10.57 -13.35 -8.81
N LYS A 254 -10.94 -12.10 -8.50
CA LYS A 254 -12.34 -11.66 -8.50
C LYS A 254 -12.91 -11.71 -9.90
#